data_AF-A0A5N8YEX3-F1
#
_entry.id   AF-A0A5N8YEX3-F1
#
_cell.length_a   1.000
_cell.length_b   1.000
_cell.length_c   1.000
_cell.angle_alpha   90.00
_cell.angle_beta   90.00
_cell.angle_gamma   90.00
#
_symmetry.space_group_name_H-M   'P 1'
#
loop_
_entity.id
_entity.type
_entity.pdbx_description
1 polymer ?
#
loop_
_entity_poly.entity_id
_entity_poly.type
_entity_poly.pdbx_seq_one_letter_code
_entity_poly.pdbx_strand_id
1 'polypeptide(L)'
;MFEIGQPLHAFDYDKVADHKIIVRRAMSGEELTTLDNKARKLNTDMLLIADPDRGIGLAGVMGGANSEISESTDTVLLESATFEGVNNRRTARTLELSSQATLRFEKSLRSGLAEVGLRRATKLILEIAGGKAASGIIDVNPIAGQELDSLRLEYSDITRVLGVEFDKGVVETTLNALGFTLEGDTRGWHVSIPYWRPDISIPEDLVEEIARIVGYDNIPTTILSGRPPQWQPQPEMELRQRVTDLLVQAGMRETINYSATTSEGEARVSLDESVAPQINLRNPISSDFAVMRRTL
;
A
#
# COMPACT_ATOMS: atom_id res chain seq x y z
N MET A 1 12.35 8.61 -11.44
CA MET A 1 11.30 7.62 -11.07
C MET A 1 11.67 6.17 -11.33
N PHE A 2 11.88 5.70 -12.58
CA PHE A 2 12.10 4.26 -12.81
C PHE A 2 13.44 3.74 -12.27
N GLU A 3 14.49 4.57 -12.27
CA GLU A 3 15.81 4.19 -11.75
C GLU A 3 15.84 3.98 -10.23
N ILE A 4 15.26 4.91 -9.47
CA ILE A 4 15.41 4.99 -7.99
C ILE A 4 14.09 4.78 -7.24
N GLY A 5 12.96 4.71 -7.95
CA GLY A 5 11.64 4.57 -7.33
C GLY A 5 11.01 5.87 -6.86
N GLN A 6 11.71 7.02 -6.87
CA GLN A 6 11.16 8.33 -6.51
C GLN A 6 10.37 8.97 -7.65
N PRO A 7 9.04 9.18 -7.53
CA PRO A 7 8.31 10.03 -8.45
C PRO A 7 8.77 11.49 -8.32
N LEU A 8 8.84 12.18 -9.44
CA LEU A 8 9.28 13.57 -9.54
C LEU A 8 8.29 14.32 -10.39
N HIS A 9 8.15 15.62 -10.14
CA HIS A 9 7.36 16.50 -10.98
C HIS A 9 8.16 17.75 -11.34
N ALA A 10 8.06 18.20 -12.58
CA ALA A 10 8.73 19.40 -13.05
C ALA A 10 7.66 20.45 -13.33
N PHE A 11 7.76 21.59 -12.67
CA PHE A 11 6.95 22.77 -12.97
C PHE A 11 7.78 23.75 -13.78
N ASP A 12 7.11 24.47 -14.69
CA ASP A 12 7.66 25.69 -15.26
C ASP A 12 7.70 26.75 -14.15
N TYR A 13 8.91 27.15 -13.74
CA TYR A 13 9.13 28.03 -12.59
C TYR A 13 8.45 29.39 -12.74
N ASP A 14 8.36 29.88 -13.98
CA ASP A 14 7.79 31.19 -14.30
C ASP A 14 6.26 31.17 -14.35
N LYS A 15 5.64 29.98 -14.40
CA LYS A 15 4.18 29.80 -14.32
C LYS A 15 3.67 29.67 -12.88
N VAL A 16 4.55 29.49 -11.90
CA VAL A 16 4.20 29.40 -10.47
C VAL A 16 4.11 30.80 -9.87
N ALA A 17 2.93 31.21 -9.42
CA ALA A 17 2.73 32.54 -8.84
C ALA A 17 3.63 32.76 -7.61
N ASP A 18 4.26 33.94 -7.55
CA ASP A 18 5.27 34.34 -6.56
C ASP A 18 6.42 33.33 -6.36
N HIS A 19 6.61 32.39 -7.30
CA HIS A 19 7.54 31.27 -7.20
C HIS A 19 7.42 30.50 -5.88
N LYS A 20 6.20 30.42 -5.35
CA LYS A 20 5.92 29.88 -4.02
C LYS A 20 5.07 28.62 -4.11
N ILE A 21 5.56 27.55 -3.51
CA ILE A 21 4.79 26.31 -3.34
C ILE A 21 4.12 26.29 -1.97
N ILE A 22 2.83 25.95 -1.98
CA ILE A 22 1.98 25.75 -0.82
C ILE A 22 1.37 24.36 -0.93
N VAL A 23 1.70 23.48 0.01
CA VAL A 23 1.07 22.15 0.11
C VAL A 23 -0.11 22.26 1.05
N ARG A 24 -1.33 22.05 0.55
CA ARG A 24 -2.56 22.18 1.32
C ARG A 24 -3.63 21.21 0.83
N ARG A 25 -4.68 21.03 1.61
CA ARG A 25 -5.88 20.34 1.13
C ARG A 25 -6.68 21.23 0.17
N ALA A 26 -7.45 20.59 -0.70
CA ALA A 26 -8.40 21.29 -1.56
C ALA A 26 -9.50 21.97 -0.74
N MET A 27 -9.98 23.10 -1.23
CA MET A 27 -11.12 23.82 -0.68
C MET A 27 -12.43 23.21 -1.21
N SER A 28 -13.53 23.47 -0.51
CA SER A 28 -14.84 22.99 -0.95
C SER A 28 -15.21 23.59 -2.31
N GLY A 29 -15.50 22.72 -3.28
CA GLY A 29 -15.84 23.14 -4.64
C GLY A 29 -14.66 23.60 -5.49
N GLU A 30 -13.42 23.44 -5.02
CA GLU A 30 -12.22 23.73 -5.82
C GLU A 30 -12.15 22.80 -7.03
N GLU A 31 -11.78 23.35 -8.18
CA GLU A 31 -11.58 22.59 -9.42
C GLU A 31 -10.14 22.76 -9.91
N LEU A 32 -9.60 21.69 -10.50
CA LEU A 32 -8.28 21.70 -11.13
C LEU A 32 -8.35 21.07 -12.52
N THR A 33 -7.81 21.75 -13.52
CA THR A 33 -7.54 21.16 -14.83
C THR A 33 -6.18 20.48 -14.80
N THR A 34 -6.17 19.16 -14.94
CA THR A 34 -4.94 18.36 -14.96
C THR A 34 -4.29 18.31 -16.35
N LEU A 35 -3.07 17.79 -16.43
CA LEU A 35 -2.29 17.67 -17.69
C LEU A 35 -3.02 16.97 -18.84
N ASP A 36 -4.01 16.12 -18.54
CA ASP A 36 -4.87 15.49 -19.55
C ASP A 36 -6.02 16.39 -20.05
N ASN A 37 -5.98 17.68 -19.73
CA ASN A 37 -6.96 18.71 -20.09
C ASN A 37 -8.39 18.43 -19.59
N LYS A 38 -8.52 17.67 -18.49
CA LYS A 38 -9.81 17.42 -17.83
C LYS A 38 -9.95 18.25 -16.57
N ALA A 39 -11.07 18.95 -16.46
CA ALA A 39 -11.46 19.63 -15.23
C ALA A 39 -11.93 18.60 -14.19
N ARG A 40 -11.39 18.68 -12.97
CA ARG A 40 -11.69 17.75 -11.88
C ARG A 40 -12.24 18.51 -10.69
N LYS A 41 -13.39 18.07 -10.20
CA LYS A 41 -13.96 18.54 -8.93
C LYS A 41 -13.24 17.89 -7.77
N LEU A 42 -12.73 18.71 -6.88
CA LEU A 42 -11.93 18.27 -5.75
C LEU A 42 -12.78 18.21 -4.49
N ASN A 43 -12.47 17.26 -3.61
CA ASN A 43 -13.02 17.23 -2.27
C ASN A 43 -11.95 17.64 -1.25
N THR A 44 -12.39 18.01 -0.05
CA THR A 44 -11.52 18.57 0.99
C THR A 44 -10.53 17.58 1.60
N ASP A 45 -10.60 16.30 1.23
CA ASP A 45 -9.62 15.30 1.65
C ASP A 45 -8.45 15.20 0.67
N MET A 46 -8.57 15.72 -0.55
CA MET A 46 -7.52 15.67 -1.56
C MET A 46 -6.40 16.67 -1.24
N LEU A 47 -5.16 16.19 -1.32
CA LEU A 47 -3.96 17.02 -1.16
C LEU A 47 -3.58 17.68 -2.49
N LEU A 48 -3.27 18.96 -2.45
CA LEU A 48 -2.86 19.78 -3.60
C LEU A 48 -1.48 20.38 -3.38
N ILE A 49 -0.80 20.51 -4.51
CA ILE A 49 0.27 21.47 -4.70
C ILE A 49 -0.38 22.73 -5.25
N ALA A 50 -0.18 23.86 -4.56
CA ALA A 50 -0.77 25.14 -4.90
C ALA A 50 0.31 26.23 -4.93
N ASP A 51 0.03 27.30 -5.66
CA ASP A 51 0.68 28.58 -5.48
C ASP A 51 -0.24 29.51 -4.64
N PRO A 52 0.12 30.78 -4.38
CA PRO A 52 -0.74 31.70 -3.64
C PRO A 52 -2.12 31.95 -4.25
N ASP A 53 -2.26 31.76 -5.57
CA ASP A 53 -3.47 32.08 -6.31
C ASP A 53 -4.39 30.86 -6.48
N ARG A 54 -3.82 29.66 -6.69
CA ARG A 54 -4.56 28.48 -7.18
C ARG A 54 -3.83 27.15 -6.95
N GLY A 55 -4.57 26.05 -7.09
CA GLY A 55 -3.98 24.72 -7.26
C GLY A 55 -3.21 24.60 -8.57
N ILE A 56 -2.03 23.98 -8.52
CA ILE A 56 -1.15 23.70 -9.66
C ILE A 56 -0.84 22.20 -9.84
N GLY A 57 -1.34 21.34 -8.95
CA GLY A 57 -1.22 19.90 -9.08
C GLY A 57 -1.97 19.12 -8.01
N LEU A 58 -2.39 17.90 -8.35
CA LEU A 58 -2.84 16.90 -7.38
C LEU A 58 -1.61 16.17 -6.83
N ALA A 59 -1.36 16.36 -5.54
CA ALA A 59 -0.15 15.91 -4.88
C ALA A 59 0.07 14.39 -5.04
N GLY A 60 1.13 14.04 -5.77
CA GLY A 60 1.51 12.66 -6.08
C GLY A 60 0.57 11.91 -7.03
N VAL A 61 -0.40 12.59 -7.66
CA VAL A 61 -1.36 11.97 -8.58
C VAL A 61 -1.13 12.45 -10.01
N MET A 62 -1.26 13.75 -10.24
CA MET A 62 -1.11 14.36 -11.56
C MET A 62 -0.88 15.88 -11.44
N GLY A 63 0.01 16.43 -12.27
CA GLY A 63 0.21 17.87 -12.35
C GLY A 63 -1.02 18.62 -12.90
N GLY A 64 -1.06 19.92 -12.65
CA GLY A 64 -1.99 20.86 -13.28
C GLY A 64 -1.45 21.33 -14.63
N ALA A 65 -2.35 21.56 -15.60
CA ALA A 65 -1.99 22.08 -16.92
C ALA A 65 -1.46 23.53 -16.86
N ASN A 66 -1.80 24.27 -15.79
CA ASN A 66 -1.43 25.67 -15.59
C ASN A 66 0.05 25.91 -15.25
N SER A 67 0.79 24.87 -14.88
CA SER A 67 2.22 24.94 -14.51
C SER A 67 3.08 23.92 -15.26
N GLU A 68 2.53 23.31 -16.31
CA GLU A 68 3.22 22.31 -17.12
C GLU A 68 4.43 22.91 -17.86
N ILE A 69 5.50 22.13 -17.97
CA ILE A 69 6.66 22.46 -18.81
C ILE A 69 6.28 22.45 -20.30
N SER A 70 6.88 23.33 -21.09
CA SER A 70 6.69 23.40 -22.54
C SER A 70 8.03 23.55 -23.25
N GLU A 71 8.02 23.54 -24.59
CA GLU A 71 9.24 23.77 -25.39
C GLU A 71 9.91 25.12 -25.10
N SER A 72 9.17 26.07 -24.55
CA SER A 72 9.66 27.39 -24.14
C SER A 72 10.20 27.46 -22.71
N THR A 73 10.08 26.41 -21.90
CA THR A 73 10.51 26.43 -20.49
C THR A 73 12.03 26.42 -20.41
N ASP A 74 12.62 27.45 -19.80
CA ASP A 74 14.06 27.56 -19.54
C ASP A 74 14.42 27.39 -18.06
N THR A 75 13.45 27.60 -17.16
CA THR A 75 13.62 27.56 -15.71
C THR A 75 12.65 26.56 -15.10
N VAL A 76 13.19 25.52 -14.46
CA VAL A 76 12.41 24.40 -13.92
C VAL A 76 12.45 24.39 -12.40
N LEU A 77 11.28 24.33 -11.77
CA LEU A 77 11.14 23.94 -10.38
C LEU A 77 10.94 22.43 -10.32
N LEU A 78 11.92 21.72 -9.77
CA LEU A 78 11.87 20.27 -9.66
C LEU A 78 11.35 19.85 -8.27
N GLU A 79 10.15 19.28 -8.25
CA GLU A 79 9.54 18.68 -7.07
C GLU A 79 10.00 17.23 -6.89
N SER A 80 10.45 16.94 -5.67
CA SER A 80 10.64 15.59 -5.16
C SER A 80 10.02 15.52 -3.78
N ALA A 81 8.90 14.80 -3.66
CA ALA A 81 8.09 14.78 -2.44
C ALA A 81 7.70 13.35 -2.07
N THR A 82 7.33 13.16 -0.82
CA THR A 82 6.73 11.93 -0.30
C THR A 82 5.37 12.29 0.30
N PHE A 83 4.31 11.67 -0.23
CA PHE A 83 2.94 11.90 0.22
C PHE A 83 2.42 10.70 0.99
N GLU A 84 1.42 10.93 1.84
CA GLU A 84 0.75 9.87 2.58
C GLU A 84 0.02 8.92 1.61
N GLY A 85 0.33 7.62 1.70
CA GLY A 85 -0.08 6.62 0.71
C GLY A 85 -1.59 6.38 0.66
N VAL A 86 -2.29 6.44 1.80
CA VAL A 86 -3.75 6.28 1.86
C VAL A 86 -4.45 7.45 1.19
N ASN A 87 -4.00 8.68 1.43
CA ASN A 87 -4.50 9.90 0.79
C ASN A 87 -4.33 9.83 -0.73
N ASN A 88 -3.13 9.44 -1.18
CA ASN A 88 -2.82 9.31 -2.59
C ASN A 88 -3.70 8.25 -3.26
N ARG A 89 -3.82 7.05 -2.65
CA ARG A 89 -4.70 5.96 -3.12
C ARG A 89 -6.16 6.39 -3.22
N ARG A 90 -6.68 7.05 -2.18
CA ARG A 90 -8.08 7.51 -2.14
C ARG A 90 -8.34 8.55 -3.21
N THR A 91 -7.44 9.51 -3.38
CA THR A 91 -7.54 10.56 -4.41
C THR A 91 -7.50 9.95 -5.82
N ALA A 92 -6.50 9.11 -6.09
CA ALA A 92 -6.33 8.37 -7.34
C ALA A 92 -7.59 7.56 -7.69
N ARG A 93 -8.11 6.77 -6.76
CA ARG A 93 -9.32 5.96 -6.97
C ARG A 93 -10.58 6.80 -7.16
N THR A 94 -10.74 7.89 -6.40
CA THR A 94 -11.92 8.77 -6.49
C THR A 94 -11.97 9.49 -7.83
N LEU A 95 -10.82 9.90 -8.37
CA LEU A 95 -10.71 10.61 -9.65
C LEU A 95 -10.41 9.69 -10.84
N GLU A 96 -10.38 8.37 -10.60
CA GLU A 96 -10.04 7.34 -11.61
C GLU A 96 -8.70 7.62 -12.32
N LEU A 97 -7.72 8.10 -11.55
CA LEU A 97 -6.37 8.44 -12.02
C LEU A 97 -5.35 7.44 -11.49
N SER A 98 -4.90 6.53 -12.34
CA SER A 98 -3.80 5.62 -12.04
C SER A 98 -2.56 6.00 -12.86
N SER A 99 -1.43 6.20 -12.19
CA SER A 99 -0.15 6.47 -12.82
C SER A 99 0.98 5.66 -12.17
N GLN A 100 2.15 5.69 -12.81
CA GLN A 100 3.36 5.08 -12.23
C GLN A 100 3.81 5.81 -10.95
N ALA A 101 3.44 7.08 -10.78
CA ALA A 101 3.70 7.86 -9.58
C ALA A 101 2.77 7.43 -8.44
N THR A 102 1.44 7.35 -8.69
CA THR A 102 0.48 6.94 -7.65
C THR A 102 0.81 5.57 -7.12
N LEU A 103 1.10 4.59 -7.99
CA LEU A 103 1.46 3.22 -7.60
C LEU A 103 2.68 3.15 -6.65
N ARG A 104 3.59 4.11 -6.72
CA ARG A 104 4.74 4.21 -5.82
C ARG A 104 4.38 4.89 -4.51
N PHE A 105 3.66 6.01 -4.55
CA PHE A 105 3.21 6.70 -3.33
C PHE A 105 2.25 5.84 -2.49
N GLU A 106 1.37 5.06 -3.11
CA GLU A 106 0.48 4.12 -2.41
C GLU A 106 1.24 3.05 -1.61
N LYS A 107 2.51 2.79 -1.94
CA LYS A 107 3.39 1.85 -1.23
C LYS A 107 4.21 2.49 -0.11
N SER A 108 3.89 3.72 0.27
CA SER A 108 4.49 4.45 1.40
C SER A 108 6.01 4.56 1.30
N LEU A 109 6.48 5.44 0.41
CA LEU A 109 7.90 5.78 0.31
C LEU A 109 8.38 6.43 1.62
N ARG A 110 9.62 6.17 2.04
CA ARG A 110 10.24 6.91 3.16
C ARG A 110 10.68 8.30 2.71
N SER A 111 10.70 9.24 3.64
CA SER A 111 11.03 10.65 3.39
C SER A 111 12.45 10.84 2.83
N GLY A 112 13.42 10.04 3.29
CA GLY A 112 14.81 10.10 2.83
C GLY A 112 15.03 9.83 1.34
N LEU A 113 14.06 9.18 0.66
CA LEU A 113 14.14 8.91 -0.78
C LEU A 113 14.00 10.20 -1.63
N ALA A 114 13.29 11.21 -1.12
CA ALA A 114 12.98 12.42 -1.86
C ALA A 114 14.26 13.18 -2.25
N GLU A 115 15.19 13.39 -1.32
CA GLU A 115 16.44 14.09 -1.61
C GLU A 115 17.32 13.32 -2.61
N VAL A 116 17.41 12.00 -2.46
CA VAL A 116 18.17 11.12 -3.37
C VAL A 116 17.63 11.24 -4.79
N GLY A 117 16.31 11.16 -4.96
CA GLY A 117 15.66 11.31 -6.27
C GLY A 117 15.86 12.69 -6.87
N LEU A 118 15.75 13.75 -6.06
CA LEU A 118 15.97 15.14 -6.50
C LEU A 118 17.39 15.31 -7.04
N ARG A 119 18.40 14.93 -6.26
CA ARG A 119 19.81 15.08 -6.65
C ARG A 119 20.14 14.27 -7.91
N ARG A 120 19.61 13.06 -8.03
CA ARG A 120 19.84 12.22 -9.22
C ARG A 120 19.24 12.87 -10.47
N ALA A 121 18.00 13.36 -10.38
CA ALA A 121 17.34 13.99 -11.52
C ALA A 121 18.00 15.32 -11.90
N THR A 122 18.37 16.17 -10.93
CA THR A 122 19.13 17.40 -11.19
C THR A 122 20.44 17.10 -11.92
N LYS A 123 21.19 16.07 -11.49
CA LYS A 123 22.40 15.65 -12.18
C LYS A 123 22.14 15.27 -13.64
N LEU A 124 21.10 14.48 -13.91
CA LEU A 124 20.75 14.06 -15.27
C LEU A 124 20.29 15.23 -16.15
N ILE A 125 19.54 16.17 -15.59
CA ILE A 125 19.13 17.39 -16.30
C ILE A 125 20.36 18.19 -16.73
N LEU A 126 21.32 18.40 -15.84
CA LEU A 126 22.56 19.12 -16.15
C LEU A 126 23.40 18.41 -17.22
N GLU A 127 23.49 17.07 -17.17
CA GLU A 127 24.26 16.27 -18.14
C GLU A 127 23.62 16.26 -19.54
N ILE A 128 22.29 16.27 -19.62
CA ILE A 128 21.55 16.06 -20.88
C ILE A 128 21.09 17.38 -21.49
N ALA A 129 20.43 18.23 -20.69
CA ALA A 129 19.83 19.49 -21.15
C ALA A 129 20.72 20.71 -20.87
N GLY A 130 21.74 20.56 -20.02
CA GLY A 130 22.58 21.67 -19.58
C GLY A 130 21.90 22.55 -18.53
N GLY A 131 22.23 23.84 -18.53
CA GLY A 131 21.71 24.82 -17.56
C GLY A 131 22.56 24.92 -16.29
N LYS A 132 21.96 25.50 -15.25
CA LYS A 132 22.63 25.76 -13.96
C LYS A 132 21.70 25.39 -12.81
N ALA A 133 22.16 24.49 -11.94
CA ALA A 133 21.43 24.19 -10.72
C ALA A 133 21.49 25.38 -9.74
N ALA A 134 20.35 25.65 -9.09
CA ALA A 134 20.28 26.59 -7.99
C ALA A 134 21.14 26.11 -6.80
N SER A 135 21.51 27.05 -5.93
CA SER A 135 22.22 26.71 -4.70
C SER A 135 21.24 26.25 -3.62
N GLY A 136 21.49 25.08 -3.04
CA GLY A 136 20.69 24.53 -1.95
C GLY A 136 19.46 23.76 -2.39
N ILE A 137 18.73 23.25 -1.40
CA ILE A 137 17.46 22.51 -1.53
C ILE A 137 16.51 23.10 -0.51
N ILE A 138 15.26 23.34 -0.92
CA ILE A 138 14.18 23.66 0.02
C ILE A 138 13.56 22.33 0.45
N ASP A 139 13.76 21.96 1.72
CA ASP A 139 13.23 20.73 2.29
C ASP A 139 12.27 21.05 3.46
N VAL A 140 11.01 20.64 3.31
CA VAL A 140 9.96 20.81 4.31
C VAL A 140 9.47 19.43 4.74
N ASN A 141 10.06 18.91 5.82
CA ASN A 141 9.73 17.60 6.36
C ASN A 141 9.14 17.71 7.78
N PRO A 142 7.81 17.76 7.94
CA PRO A 142 7.17 17.88 9.25
C PRO A 142 7.29 16.61 10.11
N ILE A 143 7.69 15.48 9.52
CA ILE A 143 7.83 14.18 10.19
C ILE A 143 9.30 13.77 10.37
N ALA A 144 10.24 14.71 10.18
CA ALA A 144 11.66 14.42 10.34
C ALA A 144 11.95 13.81 11.72
N GLY A 145 12.67 12.68 11.74
CA GLY A 145 13.00 11.93 12.96
C GLY A 145 11.86 11.09 13.55
N GLN A 146 10.70 11.02 12.90
CA GLN A 146 9.60 10.12 13.30
C GLN A 146 9.69 8.74 12.62
N GLU A 147 10.42 8.63 11.51
CA GLU A 147 10.63 7.35 10.83
C GLU A 147 11.53 6.44 11.68
N LEU A 148 11.27 5.13 11.63
CA LEU A 148 12.03 4.16 12.39
C LEU A 148 13.41 3.95 11.75
N ASP A 149 14.43 4.48 12.40
CA ASP A 149 15.82 4.40 11.92
C ASP A 149 16.50 3.07 12.25
N SER A 150 16.05 2.39 13.31
CA SER A 150 16.64 1.14 13.75
C SER A 150 15.69 0.25 14.55
N LEU A 151 16.01 -1.05 14.57
CA LEU A 151 15.29 -2.07 15.33
C LEU A 151 16.24 -2.93 16.15
N ARG A 152 15.70 -3.48 17.24
CA ARG A 152 16.39 -4.51 18.01
C ARG A 152 15.98 -5.88 17.47
N LEU A 153 16.96 -6.69 17.07
CA LEU A 153 16.77 -8.10 16.73
C LEU A 153 17.52 -8.95 17.76
N GLU A 154 16.81 -9.77 18.53
CA GLU A 154 17.43 -10.73 19.45
C GLU A 154 17.57 -12.12 18.82
N TYR A 155 18.54 -12.92 19.27
CA TYR A 155 18.66 -14.33 18.83
C TYR A 155 17.40 -15.15 19.14
N SER A 156 16.72 -14.79 20.23
CA SER A 156 15.46 -15.40 20.67
C SER A 156 14.33 -15.18 19.66
N ASP A 157 14.31 -14.05 18.93
CA ASP A 157 13.28 -13.77 17.92
C ASP A 157 13.36 -14.74 16.74
N ILE A 158 14.58 -15.00 16.26
CA ILE A 158 14.83 -15.95 15.16
C ILE A 158 14.33 -17.34 15.55
N THR A 159 14.74 -17.83 16.72
CA THR A 159 14.38 -19.17 17.20
C THR A 159 12.89 -19.28 17.47
N ARG A 160 12.28 -18.24 18.04
CA ARG A 160 10.84 -18.18 18.33
C ARG A 160 9.99 -18.25 17.08
N VAL A 161 10.38 -17.53 16.02
CA VAL A 161 9.59 -17.41 14.79
C VAL A 161 9.85 -18.56 13.82
N LEU A 162 11.11 -18.94 13.61
CA LEU A 162 11.49 -19.94 12.62
C LEU A 162 11.67 -21.35 13.19
N GLY A 163 11.79 -21.48 14.52
CA GLY A 163 12.06 -22.76 15.17
C GLY A 163 13.47 -23.31 14.90
N VAL A 164 14.38 -22.46 14.42
CA VAL A 164 15.78 -22.80 14.15
C VAL A 164 16.73 -21.73 14.67
N GLU A 165 17.91 -22.19 15.04
CA GLU A 165 19.05 -21.34 15.34
C GLU A 165 19.91 -21.18 14.08
N PHE A 166 20.35 -19.95 13.82
CA PHE A 166 21.33 -19.66 12.77
C PHE A 166 22.62 -19.15 13.39
N ASP A 167 23.74 -19.54 12.79
CA ASP A 167 25.04 -18.97 13.16
C ASP A 167 25.03 -17.45 12.97
N LYS A 168 25.63 -16.73 13.93
CA LYS A 168 25.76 -15.26 13.91
C LYS A 168 26.27 -14.73 12.56
N GLY A 169 27.29 -15.38 11.98
CA GLY A 169 27.87 -14.98 10.71
C GLY A 169 26.91 -15.11 9.52
N VAL A 170 25.97 -16.06 9.55
CA VAL A 170 24.96 -16.24 8.50
C VAL A 170 23.96 -15.08 8.55
N VAL A 171 23.49 -14.74 9.75
CA VAL A 171 22.58 -13.61 9.98
C VAL A 171 23.21 -12.30 9.51
N GLU A 172 24.44 -12.03 9.94
CA GLU A 172 25.16 -10.80 9.58
C GLU A 172 25.43 -10.73 8.07
N THR A 173 25.91 -11.81 7.44
CA THR A 173 26.16 -11.83 5.99
C THR A 173 24.87 -11.57 5.22
N THR A 174 23.76 -12.18 5.65
CA THR A 174 22.45 -12.05 5.00
C THR A 174 21.91 -10.63 5.05
N LEU A 175 21.85 -10.04 6.25
CA LEU A 175 21.28 -8.71 6.42
C LEU A 175 22.21 -7.62 5.86
N ASN A 176 23.53 -7.77 5.96
CA ASN A 176 24.48 -6.86 5.32
C ASN A 176 24.34 -6.89 3.77
N ALA A 177 24.13 -8.06 3.17
CA ALA A 177 23.92 -8.17 1.72
C ALA A 177 22.64 -7.46 1.23
N LEU A 178 21.64 -7.33 2.11
CA LEU A 178 20.41 -6.57 1.86
C LEU A 178 20.55 -5.06 2.16
N GLY A 179 21.74 -4.64 2.64
CA GLY A 179 22.08 -3.25 2.91
C GLY A 179 21.73 -2.77 4.32
N PHE A 180 21.35 -3.65 5.24
CA PHE A 180 21.23 -3.29 6.66
C PHE A 180 22.61 -3.15 7.29
N THR A 181 22.74 -2.25 8.28
CA THR A 181 23.93 -2.14 9.12
C THR A 181 23.62 -2.71 10.50
N LEU A 182 24.51 -3.56 11.02
CA LEU A 182 24.28 -4.27 12.28
C LEU A 182 25.37 -3.92 13.30
N GLU A 183 24.93 -3.53 14.50
CA GLU A 183 25.78 -3.38 15.68
C GLU A 183 25.44 -4.48 16.69
N GLY A 184 26.32 -5.47 16.80
CA GLY A 184 26.09 -6.67 17.61
C GLY A 184 26.51 -6.54 19.08
N ASP A 185 25.79 -7.24 19.96
CA ASP A 185 26.15 -7.45 21.36
C ASP A 185 25.92 -8.92 21.79
N THR A 186 25.85 -9.18 23.10
CA THR A 186 25.66 -10.53 23.67
C THR A 186 24.27 -11.11 23.47
N ARG A 187 23.26 -10.28 23.23
CA ARG A 187 21.84 -10.68 23.11
C ARG A 187 21.31 -10.61 21.67
N GLY A 188 22.00 -9.94 20.75
CA GLY A 188 21.57 -9.82 19.36
C GLY A 188 22.23 -8.63 18.67
N TRP A 189 21.43 -7.88 17.90
CA TRP A 189 21.91 -6.75 17.10
C TRP A 189 20.96 -5.55 17.18
N HIS A 190 21.54 -4.37 17.14
CA HIS A 190 20.85 -3.16 16.72
C HIS A 190 21.00 -3.02 15.20
N VAL A 191 19.89 -2.99 14.48
CA VAL A 191 19.86 -3.04 13.02
C VAL A 191 19.35 -1.72 12.49
N SER A 192 20.18 -0.98 11.76
CA SER A 192 19.79 0.25 11.10
C SER A 192 19.03 -0.06 9.81
N ILE A 193 17.88 0.59 9.62
CA ILE A 193 16.96 0.30 8.52
C ILE A 193 17.22 1.27 7.36
N PRO A 194 17.54 0.76 6.16
CA PRO A 194 17.72 1.61 4.99
C PRO A 194 16.43 2.33 4.58
N TYR A 195 16.57 3.53 4.02
CA TYR A 195 15.40 4.33 3.60
C TYR A 195 14.54 3.63 2.53
N TRP A 196 15.09 2.69 1.76
CA TRP A 196 14.36 1.94 0.74
C TRP A 196 13.60 0.72 1.29
N ARG A 197 13.61 0.51 2.61
CA ARG A 197 12.88 -0.57 3.31
C ARG A 197 11.75 -0.02 4.20
N PRO A 198 10.70 0.58 3.61
CA PRO A 198 9.54 1.06 4.36
C PRO A 198 8.74 -0.05 5.05
N ASP A 199 8.92 -1.29 4.58
CA ASP A 199 8.26 -2.51 5.07
C ASP A 199 8.80 -3.01 6.42
N ILE A 200 10.04 -2.65 6.78
CA ILE A 200 10.65 -3.10 8.04
C ILE A 200 10.22 -2.19 9.19
N SER A 201 9.47 -2.77 10.13
CA SER A 201 8.82 -2.08 11.25
C SER A 201 8.91 -2.83 12.58
N ILE A 202 9.06 -4.16 12.54
CA ILE A 202 9.18 -5.05 13.71
C ILE A 202 10.31 -6.07 13.53
N PRO A 203 10.81 -6.71 14.60
CA PRO A 203 11.89 -7.70 14.51
C PRO A 203 11.56 -8.88 13.59
N GLU A 204 10.29 -9.31 13.56
CA GLU A 204 9.81 -10.39 12.68
C GLU A 204 10.06 -10.10 11.20
N ASP A 205 10.01 -8.83 10.77
CA ASP A 205 10.27 -8.46 9.37
C ASP A 205 11.73 -8.75 9.00
N LEU A 206 12.67 -8.55 9.94
CA LEU A 206 14.08 -8.92 9.77
C LEU A 206 14.27 -10.44 9.78
N VAL A 207 13.47 -11.16 10.59
CA VAL A 207 13.49 -12.63 10.62
C VAL A 207 13.01 -13.22 9.29
N GLU A 208 11.99 -12.62 8.67
CA GLU A 208 11.56 -12.99 7.31
C GLU A 208 12.67 -12.79 6.29
N GLU A 209 13.41 -11.67 6.36
CA GLU A 209 14.52 -11.41 5.46
C GLU A 209 15.64 -12.44 5.60
N ILE A 210 15.94 -12.88 6.82
CA ILE A 210 16.89 -13.99 7.06
C ILE A 210 16.35 -15.27 6.42
N ALA A 211 15.11 -15.66 6.73
CA ALA A 211 14.51 -16.89 6.22
C ALA A 211 14.48 -16.93 4.69
N ARG A 212 14.09 -15.82 4.04
CA ARG A 212 13.90 -15.75 2.59
C ARG A 212 15.22 -15.85 1.83
N ILE A 213 16.29 -15.27 2.37
CA ILE A 213 17.61 -15.31 1.74
C ILE A 213 18.34 -16.61 2.02
N VAL A 214 18.23 -17.15 3.24
CA VAL A 214 18.75 -18.49 3.55
C VAL A 214 18.00 -19.57 2.77
N GLY A 215 16.71 -19.34 2.51
CA GLY A 215 15.83 -20.23 1.76
C GLY A 215 14.89 -21.00 2.69
N TYR A 216 13.59 -20.95 2.39
CA TYR A 216 12.57 -21.60 3.22
C TYR A 216 12.71 -23.12 3.25
N ASP A 217 13.28 -23.72 2.19
CA ASP A 217 13.58 -25.16 2.12
C ASP A 217 14.58 -25.62 3.19
N ASN A 218 15.40 -24.71 3.72
CA ASN A 218 16.35 -25.00 4.79
C ASN A 218 15.73 -24.95 6.19
N ILE A 219 14.46 -24.57 6.31
CA ILE A 219 13.74 -24.54 7.59
C ILE A 219 13.11 -25.94 7.81
N PRO A 220 13.50 -26.66 8.89
CA PRO A 220 13.03 -28.00 9.16
C PRO A 220 11.54 -28.00 9.48
N THR A 221 10.82 -28.98 8.91
CA THR A 221 9.45 -29.24 9.30
C THR A 221 9.43 -29.93 10.66
N THR A 222 8.69 -29.36 11.61
CA THR A 222 8.50 -29.96 12.94
C THR A 222 7.01 -30.06 13.27
N ILE A 223 6.67 -31.00 14.15
CA ILE A 223 5.31 -31.11 14.68
C ILE A 223 5.18 -30.10 15.83
N LEU A 224 4.00 -29.52 15.99
CA LEU A 224 3.70 -28.67 17.15
C LEU A 224 3.99 -29.43 18.45
N SER A 225 4.72 -28.79 19.36
CA SER A 225 5.16 -29.38 20.64
C SER A 225 4.03 -29.59 21.65
N GLY A 226 2.83 -29.08 21.36
CA GLY A 226 1.65 -29.20 22.20
C GLY A 226 0.94 -30.55 22.03
N ARG A 227 0.31 -31.04 23.09
CA ARG A 227 -0.65 -32.14 22.97
C ARG A 227 -1.84 -31.65 22.14
N PRO A 228 -2.31 -32.42 21.14
CA PRO A 228 -3.56 -32.11 20.46
C PRO A 228 -4.67 -31.93 21.51
N PRO A 229 -5.59 -30.97 21.31
CA PRO A 229 -6.76 -30.87 22.16
C PRO A 229 -7.51 -32.20 22.16
N GLN A 230 -8.14 -32.54 23.27
CA GLN A 230 -9.01 -33.71 23.31
C GLN A 230 -10.12 -33.55 22.27
N TRP A 231 -10.43 -34.64 21.58
CA TRP A 231 -11.55 -34.67 20.67
C TRP A 231 -12.83 -34.28 21.42
N GLN A 232 -13.57 -33.33 20.87
CA GLN A 232 -14.88 -32.94 21.38
C GLN A 232 -15.94 -33.42 20.40
N PRO A 233 -16.97 -34.15 20.86
CA PRO A 233 -18.11 -34.49 20.03
C PRO A 233 -18.70 -33.25 19.37
N GLN A 234 -19.08 -33.37 18.11
CA GLN A 234 -19.77 -32.32 17.36
C GLN A 234 -21.10 -32.89 16.86
N PRO A 235 -22.10 -33.07 17.74
CA PRO A 235 -23.31 -33.82 17.40
C PRO A 235 -24.06 -33.27 16.18
N GLU A 236 -24.07 -31.95 16.00
CA GLU A 236 -24.71 -31.31 14.84
C GLU A 236 -23.97 -31.61 13.53
N MET A 237 -22.63 -31.58 13.53
CA MET A 237 -21.83 -31.94 12.36
C MET A 237 -21.97 -33.42 12.03
N GLU A 238 -21.93 -34.28 13.05
CA GLU A 238 -22.11 -35.73 12.90
C GLU A 238 -23.50 -36.06 12.38
N LEU A 239 -24.54 -35.41 12.91
CA LEU A 239 -25.91 -35.57 12.43
C LEU A 239 -26.03 -35.12 10.98
N ARG A 240 -25.48 -33.94 10.63
CA ARG A 240 -25.48 -33.43 9.25
C ARG A 240 -24.84 -34.43 8.30
N GLN A 241 -23.66 -34.97 8.64
CA GLN A 241 -22.98 -35.97 7.80
C GLN A 241 -23.82 -37.23 7.63
N ARG A 242 -24.39 -37.75 8.71
CA ARG A 242 -25.27 -38.93 8.67
C ARG A 242 -26.51 -38.70 7.81
N VAL A 243 -27.12 -37.51 7.90
CA VAL A 243 -28.27 -37.14 7.06
C VAL A 243 -27.85 -37.08 5.60
N THR A 244 -26.71 -36.45 5.29
CA THR A 244 -26.17 -36.42 3.91
C THR A 244 -25.98 -37.83 3.36
N ASP A 245 -25.34 -38.73 4.11
CA ASP A 245 -25.08 -40.10 3.66
C ASP A 245 -26.39 -40.87 3.41
N LEU A 246 -27.40 -40.68 4.25
CA LEU A 246 -28.72 -41.28 4.07
C LEU A 246 -29.46 -40.75 2.84
N LEU A 247 -29.40 -39.44 2.57
CA LEU A 247 -30.02 -38.83 1.39
C LEU A 247 -29.34 -39.33 0.10
N VAL A 248 -28.01 -39.47 0.11
CA VAL A 248 -27.26 -40.05 -1.02
C VAL A 248 -27.64 -41.51 -1.24
N GLN A 249 -27.76 -42.31 -0.19
CA GLN A 249 -28.21 -43.71 -0.29
C GLN A 249 -29.64 -43.82 -0.83
N ALA A 250 -30.49 -42.84 -0.55
CA ALA A 250 -31.84 -42.74 -1.11
C ALA A 250 -31.87 -42.26 -2.58
N GLY A 251 -30.73 -42.00 -3.20
CA GLY A 251 -30.60 -41.60 -4.60
C GLY A 251 -30.62 -40.08 -4.83
N MET A 252 -30.55 -39.25 -3.79
CA MET A 252 -30.43 -37.80 -3.93
C MET A 252 -28.99 -37.40 -4.29
N ARG A 253 -28.85 -36.24 -4.94
CA ARG A 253 -27.55 -35.65 -5.30
C ARG A 253 -27.40 -34.32 -4.59
N GLU A 254 -26.29 -34.15 -3.87
CA GLU A 254 -25.96 -32.88 -3.23
C GLU A 254 -25.65 -31.79 -4.27
N THR A 255 -26.16 -30.57 -4.03
CA THR A 255 -25.92 -29.40 -4.87
C THR A 255 -25.49 -28.22 -4.01
N ILE A 256 -24.47 -27.49 -4.45
CA ILE A 256 -24.06 -26.22 -3.84
C ILE A 256 -24.66 -25.09 -4.66
N ASN A 257 -25.69 -24.44 -4.11
CA ASN A 257 -26.43 -23.35 -4.75
C ASN A 257 -25.91 -21.98 -4.29
N TYR A 258 -26.12 -20.94 -5.10
CA TYR A 258 -25.71 -19.58 -4.77
C TYR A 258 -26.37 -19.06 -3.50
N SER A 259 -25.61 -18.40 -2.62
CA SER A 259 -26.10 -17.79 -1.38
C SER A 259 -26.88 -16.50 -1.60
N ALA A 260 -26.81 -15.93 -2.80
CA ALA A 260 -27.50 -14.71 -3.18
C ALA A 260 -28.44 -14.97 -4.36
N THR A 261 -29.46 -14.12 -4.50
CA THR A 261 -30.48 -14.17 -5.53
C THR A 261 -31.04 -12.75 -5.77
N THR A 262 -32.17 -12.65 -6.47
CA THR A 262 -32.96 -11.42 -6.59
C THR A 262 -34.15 -11.44 -5.65
N SER A 263 -34.67 -10.27 -5.28
CA SER A 263 -35.88 -10.17 -4.47
C SER A 263 -37.07 -10.83 -5.18
N GLU A 264 -37.16 -10.74 -6.50
CA GLU A 264 -38.19 -11.39 -7.31
C GLU A 264 -38.02 -12.91 -7.36
N GLY A 265 -36.78 -13.40 -7.37
CA GLY A 265 -36.45 -14.82 -7.34
C GLY A 265 -36.88 -15.44 -6.02
N GLU A 266 -36.57 -14.78 -4.90
CA GLU A 266 -36.99 -15.21 -3.57
C GLU A 266 -38.52 -15.12 -3.37
N ALA A 267 -39.19 -14.13 -3.99
CA ALA A 267 -40.65 -14.00 -3.91
C ALA A 267 -41.43 -15.14 -4.61
N ARG A 268 -40.77 -16.00 -5.39
CA ARG A 268 -41.40 -17.17 -6.03
C ARG A 268 -41.68 -18.30 -5.05
N VAL A 269 -41.09 -18.26 -3.86
CA VAL A 269 -41.28 -19.25 -2.80
C VAL A 269 -41.95 -18.58 -1.60
N SER A 270 -42.79 -19.34 -0.90
CA SER A 270 -43.42 -18.85 0.33
C SER A 270 -42.43 -18.96 1.49
N LEU A 271 -42.18 -17.83 2.14
CA LEU A 271 -41.38 -17.78 3.36
C LEU A 271 -42.31 -17.73 4.57
N ASP A 272 -41.90 -18.37 5.65
CA ASP A 272 -42.58 -18.27 6.94
C ASP A 272 -42.49 -16.82 7.48
N GLU A 273 -43.49 -16.37 8.22
CA GLU A 273 -43.52 -15.03 8.82
C GLU A 273 -42.38 -14.85 9.83
N SER A 274 -41.82 -15.94 10.37
CA SER A 274 -40.68 -15.93 11.27
C SER A 274 -39.33 -15.65 10.60
N VAL A 275 -39.28 -15.56 9.26
CA VAL A 275 -38.04 -15.37 8.52
C VAL A 275 -37.54 -13.93 8.65
N ALA A 276 -36.26 -13.76 8.99
CA ALA A 276 -35.62 -12.46 9.16
C ALA A 276 -35.74 -11.55 7.90
N PRO A 277 -35.61 -10.22 8.05
CA PRO A 277 -35.62 -9.29 6.92
C PRO A 277 -34.56 -9.61 5.87
N GLN A 278 -34.84 -9.24 4.62
CA GLN A 278 -33.93 -9.43 3.50
C GLN A 278 -32.66 -8.60 3.66
N ILE A 279 -31.51 -9.20 3.36
CA ILE A 279 -30.19 -8.55 3.42
C ILE A 279 -29.75 -8.21 2.00
N ASN A 280 -29.68 -6.91 1.69
CA ASN A 280 -29.24 -6.41 0.40
C ASN A 280 -27.71 -6.25 0.36
N LEU A 281 -27.09 -6.66 -0.74
CA LEU A 281 -25.68 -6.41 -1.00
C LEU A 281 -25.49 -4.96 -1.47
N ARG A 282 -24.54 -4.25 -0.87
CA ARG A 282 -24.24 -2.85 -1.23
C ARG A 282 -23.65 -2.72 -2.64
N ASN A 283 -22.79 -3.67 -3.02
CA ASN A 283 -22.07 -3.68 -4.30
C ASN A 283 -22.13 -5.11 -4.90
N PRO A 284 -23.30 -5.56 -5.38
CA PRO A 284 -23.40 -6.90 -5.97
C PRO A 284 -22.64 -6.97 -7.29
N ILE A 285 -22.03 -8.12 -7.58
CA ILE A 285 -21.29 -8.34 -8.84
C ILE A 285 -22.24 -8.37 -10.04
N SER A 286 -23.47 -8.85 -9.84
CA SER A 286 -24.57 -8.84 -10.83
C SER A 286 -25.87 -8.49 -10.13
N SER A 287 -26.81 -7.88 -10.85
CA SER A 287 -28.18 -7.66 -10.38
C SER A 287 -28.87 -8.96 -9.97
N ASP A 288 -28.46 -10.10 -10.55
CA ASP A 288 -29.02 -11.42 -10.25
C ASP A 288 -28.66 -11.93 -8.83
N PHE A 289 -27.71 -11.26 -8.17
CA PHE A 289 -27.21 -11.60 -6.83
C PHE A 289 -27.31 -10.41 -5.88
N ALA A 290 -28.39 -9.64 -5.97
CA ALA A 290 -28.58 -8.42 -5.20
C ALA A 290 -28.85 -8.66 -3.71
N VAL A 291 -29.43 -9.81 -3.34
CA VAL A 291 -29.89 -10.09 -1.97
C VAL A 291 -29.44 -11.47 -1.49
N MET A 292 -29.18 -11.61 -0.19
CA MET A 292 -28.91 -12.91 0.41
C MET A 292 -30.19 -13.73 0.49
N ARG A 293 -30.17 -14.97 -0.02
CA ARG A 293 -31.35 -15.86 0.05
C ARG A 293 -31.62 -16.27 1.49
N ARG A 294 -32.89 -16.40 1.83
CA ARG A 294 -33.36 -16.82 3.16
C ARG A 294 -33.89 -18.25 3.17
N THR A 295 -33.91 -18.90 2.00
CA THR A 295 -34.25 -20.32 1.80
C THR A 295 -33.42 -20.90 0.65
N LEU A 296 -33.25 -22.23 0.63
CA LEU A 296 -32.60 -22.97 -0.46
C LEU A 296 -33.47 -23.05 -1.71
#